data_AF-A0A088E358-F1
#
_entry.id   AF-A0A088E358-F1
#
_cell.length_a   1.000
_cell.length_b   1.000
_cell.length_c   1.000
_cell.angle_alpha   90.00
_cell.angle_beta   90.00
_cell.angle_gamma   90.00
#
_symmetry.space_group_name_H-M   'P 1'
#
loop_
_entity.id
_entity.type
_entity.pdbx_description
1 polymer ?
#
loop_
_entity_poly.entity_id
_entity_poly.type
_entity_poly.pdbx_seq_one_letter_code
_entity_poly.pdbx_strand_id
1 'polypeptide(L)'
;MPGVIYSALSRTKRGAQPKKVIRVTGVQDLLSGGTPRYEYFRGEQGDIILDLVDQRGVEDLGDRVRVLPGTPWSDLLKYNIEVFGLEEASVGGSVHFEDAGFGFNEFGPIRRRVEVEAVMNGEEYRGLFRGGIISAVIIRKDPRPLSYMKLERSFDFVINRVKYWFSTGIPPFRDITVMKKGNSSILQVAFPLARQELLRDKLEDMSPSRPYSFSMGNYRFRYFGSVKTMDLDYSIFPDVEELILFIRKDVTKFVALSNKPLDLSSLTLDPFSDENSQDLFSGCILCGKCVSVCPHVAQRGDKDYSPLGFFVSGMSKEYANCHLCGRCDDVCPVSLDIVPKLREKATFRNVSLDLSLSLPSRKSIVITPISRDLMESAIKVIGFFYGQGIKLGLLTLNISLDELIRGKELKLPEGVEELYVLTPEERLYLLSSKPKSVTDVNFLFDVLPNEIKSRILGKKVHKTCMYKGNVNGDERCSFAFLEMLNGEPSIKSPVSSQVTLCPLASKKLGIPSYVDELGDVKEEDVDKLVEEISGLLDKNKAILEDLTWYEGLDDNMRVDFVKGLLRNFVTGKDPATAIKIYVKLVQENALNDDEIKSILMEEIKKTFSD
;
A
#
# COMPACT_ATOMS: atom_id res chain seq x y z
N MET A 1 -16.02 12.73 9.13
CA MET A 1 -15.60 12.35 7.78
C MET A 1 -16.60 11.34 7.25
N PRO A 2 -16.91 11.35 5.94
CA PRO A 2 -17.71 10.30 5.34
C PRO A 2 -17.06 8.95 5.69
N GLY A 3 -17.84 7.98 6.16
CA GLY A 3 -17.37 6.63 6.48
C GLY A 3 -17.77 5.66 5.38
N VAL A 4 -17.42 5.96 4.12
CA VAL A 4 -17.94 5.27 2.93
C VAL A 4 -17.61 3.78 2.98
N ILE A 5 -16.40 3.40 3.41
CA ILE A 5 -16.04 1.98 3.51
C ILE A 5 -17.00 1.19 4.40
N TYR A 6 -17.55 1.82 5.45
CA TYR A 6 -18.45 1.18 6.41
C TYR A 6 -19.88 1.05 5.89
N SER A 7 -20.20 1.64 4.74
CA SER A 7 -21.45 1.35 4.03
C SER A 7 -21.44 -0.04 3.39
N ALA A 8 -20.27 -0.66 3.16
CA ALA A 8 -20.18 -2.04 2.69
C ALA A 8 -20.49 -3.01 3.83
N LEU A 9 -21.52 -3.84 3.65
CA LEU A 9 -21.93 -4.87 4.61
C LEU A 9 -21.41 -6.25 4.22
N SER A 10 -21.46 -6.54 2.92
CA SER A 10 -20.84 -7.68 2.25
C SER A 10 -20.47 -7.22 0.83
N ARG A 11 -19.89 -8.08 -0.01
CA ARG A 11 -19.52 -7.69 -1.39
C ARG A 11 -20.71 -7.26 -2.24
N THR A 12 -21.87 -7.87 -2.00
CA THR A 12 -23.09 -7.62 -2.78
C THR A 12 -24.10 -6.75 -2.03
N LYS A 13 -23.78 -6.31 -0.80
CA LYS A 13 -24.66 -5.53 0.05
C LYS A 13 -24.04 -4.22 0.47
N ARG A 14 -24.78 -3.13 0.23
CA ARG A 14 -24.44 -1.79 0.67
C ARG A 14 -25.58 -1.20 1.49
N GLY A 15 -25.28 -0.82 2.73
CA GLY A 15 -26.18 -0.06 3.60
C GLY A 15 -26.09 1.44 3.33
N ALA A 16 -26.87 2.22 4.08
CA ALA A 16 -26.71 3.67 4.10
C ALA A 16 -25.31 4.06 4.59
N GLN A 17 -24.79 5.17 4.08
CA GLN A 17 -23.55 5.73 4.59
C GLN A 17 -23.73 6.20 6.04
N PRO A 18 -22.82 5.84 6.97
CA PRO A 18 -22.94 6.26 8.35
C PRO A 18 -22.79 7.78 8.49
N LYS A 19 -23.54 8.36 9.43
CA LYS A 19 -23.46 9.77 9.79
C LYS A 19 -22.17 10.08 10.56
N LYS A 20 -21.68 9.11 11.34
CA LYS A 20 -20.46 9.25 12.15
C LYS A 20 -19.69 7.94 12.20
N VAL A 21 -18.37 8.04 12.14
CA VAL A 21 -17.45 6.94 12.46
C VAL A 21 -16.57 7.39 13.62
N ILE A 22 -16.49 6.56 14.65
CA ILE A 22 -15.61 6.75 15.80
C ILE A 22 -14.51 5.70 15.69
N ARG A 23 -13.26 6.16 15.50
CA ARG A 23 -12.11 5.28 15.56
C ARG A 23 -11.85 4.95 17.02
N VAL A 24 -12.04 3.69 17.39
CA VAL A 24 -11.86 3.25 18.78
C VAL A 24 -10.37 3.20 19.10
N THR A 25 -9.97 3.91 20.15
CA THR A 25 -8.61 3.89 20.71
C THR A 25 -8.59 3.35 22.13
N GLY A 26 -9.73 3.39 22.83
CA GLY A 26 -9.91 2.79 24.14
C GLY A 26 -11.37 2.59 24.49
N VAL A 27 -11.63 2.05 25.68
CA VAL A 27 -12.99 1.68 26.12
C VAL A 27 -13.93 2.88 26.23
N GLN A 28 -13.40 4.07 26.53
CA GLN A 28 -14.19 5.31 26.62
C GLN A 28 -14.93 5.64 25.30
N ASP A 29 -14.32 5.31 24.15
CA ASP A 29 -14.94 5.52 22.84
C ASP A 29 -16.15 4.61 22.61
N LEU A 30 -16.27 3.51 23.36
CA LEU A 30 -17.35 2.54 23.25
C LEU A 30 -18.59 2.97 24.03
N LEU A 31 -18.41 3.80 25.06
CA LEU A 31 -19.49 4.25 25.95
C LEU A 31 -20.54 5.11 25.23
N SER A 32 -20.17 5.74 24.11
CA SER A 32 -21.10 6.53 23.29
C SER A 32 -22.15 5.68 22.58
N GLY A 33 -21.98 4.34 22.56
CA GLY A 33 -22.81 3.44 21.77
C GLY A 33 -22.59 3.58 20.27
N GLY A 34 -23.10 2.60 19.52
CA GLY A 34 -22.98 2.52 18.07
C GLY A 34 -22.91 1.09 17.57
N THR A 35 -22.90 0.92 16.25
CA THR A 35 -22.76 -0.39 15.60
C THR A 35 -21.26 -0.72 15.47
N PRO A 36 -20.78 -1.85 16.01
CA PRO A 36 -19.36 -2.20 15.95
C PRO A 36 -18.95 -2.68 14.55
N ARG A 37 -17.72 -2.37 14.16
CA ARG A 37 -17.07 -2.95 12.98
C ARG A 37 -15.74 -3.57 13.37
N TYR A 38 -15.69 -4.90 13.36
CA TYR A 38 -14.49 -5.67 13.73
C TYR A 38 -13.62 -6.05 12.52
N GLU A 39 -14.21 -6.10 11.32
CA GLU A 39 -13.56 -6.44 10.06
C GLU A 39 -14.27 -5.78 8.87
N TYR A 40 -13.66 -5.79 7.69
CA TYR A 40 -14.20 -5.07 6.52
C TYR A 40 -15.20 -5.87 5.68
N PHE A 41 -15.03 -7.19 5.60
CA PHE A 41 -15.79 -8.02 4.66
C PHE A 41 -17.17 -8.45 5.18
N ARG A 42 -17.44 -8.25 6.47
CA ARG A 42 -18.75 -8.44 7.10
C ARG A 42 -19.09 -7.24 7.97
N GLY A 43 -20.36 -6.88 8.05
CA GLY A 43 -20.87 -6.12 9.17
C GLY A 43 -22.29 -5.61 9.00
N GLU A 44 -22.67 -4.74 9.91
CA GLU A 44 -24.05 -4.31 10.09
C GLU A 44 -24.22 -2.82 9.78
N GLN A 45 -25.44 -2.44 9.40
CA GLN A 45 -25.81 -1.05 9.19
C GLN A 45 -25.88 -0.31 10.52
N GLY A 46 -25.44 0.95 10.52
CA GLY A 46 -25.56 1.83 11.68
C GLY A 46 -25.31 3.29 11.30
N ASP A 47 -26.01 4.20 11.98
CA ASP A 47 -25.80 5.65 11.83
C ASP A 47 -24.46 6.09 12.44
N ILE A 48 -24.07 5.45 13.55
CA ILE A 48 -22.79 5.63 14.23
C ILE A 48 -22.04 4.30 14.18
N ILE A 49 -20.88 4.29 13.54
CA ILE A 49 -20.00 3.10 13.46
C ILE A 49 -18.85 3.27 14.44
N LEU A 50 -18.57 2.22 15.22
CA LEU A 50 -17.37 2.09 16.04
C LEU A 50 -16.35 1.25 15.28
N ASP A 51 -15.28 1.86 14.77
CA ASP A 51 -14.23 1.16 14.03
C ASP A 51 -13.26 0.49 15.01
N LEU A 52 -13.38 -0.83 15.13
CA LEU A 52 -12.54 -1.72 15.94
C LEU A 52 -11.56 -2.54 15.08
N VAL A 53 -11.47 -2.29 13.76
CA VAL A 53 -10.68 -3.14 12.85
C VAL A 53 -9.18 -3.13 13.18
N ASP A 54 -8.70 -2.00 13.72
CA ASP A 54 -7.30 -1.81 14.15
C ASP A 54 -7.05 -2.22 15.61
N GLN A 55 -8.10 -2.57 16.38
CA GLN A 55 -7.98 -3.05 17.76
C GLN A 55 -7.48 -4.49 17.77
N ARG A 56 -6.17 -4.65 17.51
CA ARG A 56 -5.49 -5.94 17.34
C ARG A 56 -4.40 -6.14 18.37
N GLY A 57 -4.30 -7.36 18.88
CA GLY A 57 -3.31 -7.73 19.88
C GLY A 57 -3.75 -8.95 20.67
N VAL A 58 -2.76 -9.69 21.16
CA VAL A 58 -2.96 -10.86 22.02
C VAL A 58 -2.06 -10.71 23.24
N GLU A 59 -2.67 -10.82 24.41
CA GLU A 59 -2.00 -10.87 25.70
C GLU A 59 -2.13 -12.30 26.24
N ASP A 60 -0.99 -12.96 26.47
CA ASP A 60 -0.96 -14.29 27.06
C ASP A 60 -0.98 -14.18 28.59
N LEU A 61 -2.04 -14.69 29.21
CA LEU A 61 -2.27 -14.65 30.66
C LEU A 61 -1.91 -15.98 31.33
N GLY A 62 -1.24 -16.90 30.62
CA GLY A 62 -0.90 -18.23 31.12
C GLY A 62 -1.94 -19.27 30.70
N ASP A 63 -2.99 -19.48 31.51
CA ASP A 63 -4.07 -20.45 31.23
C ASP A 63 -5.15 -19.89 30.28
N ARG A 64 -5.09 -18.60 29.97
CA ARG A 64 -6.00 -17.87 29.09
C ARG A 64 -5.21 -16.96 28.17
N VAL A 65 -5.85 -16.54 27.09
CA VAL A 65 -5.40 -15.41 26.26
C VAL A 65 -6.49 -14.34 26.25
N ARG A 66 -6.09 -13.07 26.41
CA ARG A 66 -6.94 -11.92 26.21
C ARG A 66 -6.64 -11.34 24.83
N VAL A 67 -7.66 -11.20 24.01
CA VAL A 67 -7.53 -10.90 22.58
C VAL A 67 -8.33 -9.65 22.27
N LEU A 68 -7.70 -8.68 21.61
CA LEU A 68 -8.40 -7.49 21.13
C LEU A 68 -9.32 -7.84 19.94
N PRO A 69 -10.50 -7.21 19.82
CA PRO A 69 -11.62 -7.75 19.07
C PRO A 69 -11.40 -7.73 17.55
N GLY A 70 -10.57 -6.84 17.00
CA GLY A 70 -10.21 -6.80 15.59
C GLY A 70 -9.12 -7.80 15.18
N THR A 71 -8.57 -8.58 16.12
CA THR A 71 -7.52 -9.58 15.85
C THR A 71 -8.10 -10.75 15.05
N PRO A 72 -7.53 -11.13 13.89
CA PRO A 72 -7.97 -12.30 13.13
C PRO A 72 -7.56 -13.62 13.79
N TRP A 73 -8.31 -14.70 13.57
CA TRP A 73 -7.98 -16.03 14.13
C TRP A 73 -6.63 -16.58 13.69
N SER A 74 -6.17 -16.24 12.49
CA SER A 74 -4.84 -16.60 11.99
C SER A 74 -3.70 -16.14 12.91
N ASP A 75 -3.85 -15.02 13.62
CA ASP A 75 -2.84 -14.52 14.56
C ASP A 75 -2.79 -15.36 15.86
N LEU A 76 -3.84 -16.14 16.14
CA LEU A 76 -4.00 -16.92 17.36
C LEU A 76 -3.44 -18.36 17.24
N LEU A 77 -3.17 -18.85 16.03
CA LEU A 77 -2.70 -20.22 15.76
C LEU A 77 -1.44 -20.61 16.54
N LYS A 78 -0.61 -19.64 16.93
CA LYS A 78 0.63 -19.85 17.69
C LYS A 78 0.45 -20.00 19.22
N TYR A 79 -0.73 -19.71 19.76
CA TYR A 79 -0.96 -19.67 21.23
C TYR A 79 -1.50 -20.99 21.82
N ASN A 80 -1.47 -22.08 21.05
CA ASN A 80 -2.00 -23.39 21.45
C ASN A 80 -3.44 -23.30 22.00
N ILE A 81 -4.29 -22.59 21.28
CA ILE A 81 -5.72 -22.50 21.56
C ILE A 81 -6.52 -23.17 20.45
N GLU A 82 -7.73 -23.59 20.80
CA GLU A 82 -8.74 -23.99 19.84
C GLU A 82 -9.22 -22.77 19.03
N VAL A 83 -9.25 -22.88 17.70
CA VAL A 83 -9.66 -21.80 16.79
C VAL A 83 -11.14 -21.95 16.44
N PHE A 84 -11.98 -21.09 17.02
CA PHE A 84 -13.44 -21.20 16.96
C PHE A 84 -14.09 -20.45 15.79
N GLY A 85 -13.33 -20.05 14.77
CA GLY A 85 -13.83 -19.32 13.61
C GLY A 85 -12.92 -19.46 12.40
N LEU A 86 -13.25 -18.73 11.33
CA LEU A 86 -12.47 -18.71 10.08
C LEU A 86 -11.19 -17.88 10.26
N GLU A 87 -10.09 -18.29 9.64
CA GLU A 87 -8.75 -17.71 9.86
C GLU A 87 -8.68 -16.20 9.61
N GLU A 88 -9.39 -15.69 8.60
CA GLU A 88 -9.43 -14.26 8.28
C GLU A 88 -10.47 -13.48 9.08
N ALA A 89 -11.37 -14.17 9.78
CA ALA A 89 -12.38 -13.52 10.61
C ALA A 89 -11.75 -12.99 11.91
N SER A 90 -12.19 -11.80 12.29
CA SER A 90 -11.89 -11.20 13.59
C SER A 90 -12.52 -12.02 14.73
N VAL A 91 -11.80 -12.15 15.84
CA VAL A 91 -12.26 -12.90 17.02
C VAL A 91 -13.50 -12.21 17.64
N GLY A 92 -13.50 -10.88 17.71
CA GLY A 92 -14.66 -10.09 18.16
C GLY A 92 -15.85 -10.24 17.21
N GLY A 93 -15.63 -10.17 15.89
CA GLY A 93 -16.66 -10.41 14.89
C GLY A 93 -17.26 -11.82 14.99
N SER A 94 -16.42 -12.83 15.23
CA SER A 94 -16.89 -14.21 15.39
C SER A 94 -17.85 -14.37 16.57
N VAL A 95 -17.57 -13.70 17.70
CA VAL A 95 -18.46 -13.70 18.86
C VAL A 95 -19.74 -12.93 18.60
N HIS A 96 -19.64 -11.76 17.96
CA HIS A 96 -20.77 -10.89 17.64
C HIS A 96 -21.76 -11.55 16.65
N PHE A 97 -21.25 -12.17 15.59
CA PHE A 97 -22.04 -12.83 14.55
C PHE A 97 -22.43 -14.28 14.87
N GLU A 98 -22.09 -14.77 16.06
CA GLU A 98 -22.33 -16.16 16.47
C GLU A 98 -21.74 -17.21 15.52
N ASP A 99 -20.52 -16.98 15.06
CA ASP A 99 -19.84 -17.88 14.14
C ASP A 99 -19.73 -19.30 14.74
N ALA A 100 -19.87 -20.28 13.85
CA ALA A 100 -19.49 -21.66 14.12
C ALA A 100 -18.04 -21.89 13.68
N GLY A 101 -17.36 -22.81 14.36
CA GLY A 101 -15.97 -23.16 14.09
C GLY A 101 -15.61 -24.46 14.80
N PHE A 102 -14.31 -24.66 15.05
CA PHE A 102 -13.84 -25.84 15.76
C PHE A 102 -14.56 -26.03 17.10
N GLY A 103 -15.12 -27.20 17.35
CA GLY A 103 -15.79 -27.52 18.61
C GLY A 103 -17.28 -27.18 18.63
N PHE A 104 -17.88 -26.82 17.49
CA PHE A 104 -19.29 -26.44 17.40
C PHE A 104 -20.26 -27.55 17.87
N ASN A 105 -19.91 -28.83 17.67
CA ASN A 105 -20.72 -29.95 18.14
C ASN A 105 -20.87 -29.94 19.69
N GLU A 106 -19.76 -29.75 20.41
CA GLU A 106 -19.75 -29.76 21.88
C GLU A 106 -20.25 -28.44 22.47
N PHE A 107 -19.76 -27.30 21.98
CA PHE A 107 -19.99 -26.00 22.62
C PHE A 107 -21.10 -25.19 21.96
N GLY A 108 -21.39 -25.42 20.67
CA GLY A 108 -22.25 -24.57 19.86
C GLY A 108 -21.52 -23.31 19.39
N PRO A 109 -22.24 -22.19 19.17
CA PRO A 109 -21.62 -20.96 18.69
C PRO A 109 -20.59 -20.46 19.70
N ILE A 110 -19.55 -19.79 19.18
CA ILE A 110 -18.38 -19.37 19.97
C ILE A 110 -18.72 -18.58 21.23
N ARG A 111 -19.80 -17.76 21.23
CA ARG A 111 -20.22 -16.97 22.40
C ARG A 111 -20.48 -17.79 23.67
N ARG A 112 -20.69 -19.11 23.54
CA ARG A 112 -20.87 -20.04 24.67
C ARG A 112 -19.57 -20.54 25.27
N ARG A 113 -18.44 -20.34 24.58
CA ARG A 113 -17.13 -20.92 24.92
C ARG A 113 -16.11 -19.92 25.44
N VAL A 114 -16.37 -18.63 25.21
CA VAL A 114 -15.48 -17.52 25.57
C VAL A 114 -16.14 -16.60 26.60
N GLU A 115 -15.31 -15.92 27.39
CA GLU A 115 -15.72 -14.73 28.14
C GLU A 115 -15.39 -13.49 27.30
N VAL A 116 -16.07 -12.39 27.55
CA VAL A 116 -15.79 -11.10 26.92
C VAL A 116 -15.63 -10.02 27.97
N GLU A 117 -14.88 -8.99 27.61
CA GLU A 117 -15.04 -7.64 28.13
C GLU A 117 -15.87 -6.87 27.09
N ALA A 118 -16.97 -6.25 27.50
CA ALA A 118 -17.88 -5.60 26.58
C ALA A 118 -18.61 -4.43 27.24
N VAL A 119 -19.13 -3.52 26.42
CA VAL A 119 -19.95 -2.39 26.84
C VAL A 119 -21.38 -2.60 26.39
N MET A 120 -22.33 -2.50 27.32
CA MET A 120 -23.76 -2.57 27.04
C MET A 120 -24.46 -1.47 27.83
N ASN A 121 -25.29 -0.68 27.15
CA ASN A 121 -26.00 0.46 27.75
C ASN A 121 -25.09 1.46 28.48
N GLY A 122 -23.87 1.67 27.96
CA GLY A 122 -22.89 2.58 28.55
C GLY A 122 -22.16 2.04 29.78
N GLU A 123 -22.35 0.77 30.14
CA GLU A 123 -21.67 0.13 31.26
C GLU A 123 -20.77 -1.02 30.77
N GLU A 124 -19.58 -1.11 31.35
CA GLU A 124 -18.67 -2.23 31.12
C GLU A 124 -19.14 -3.47 31.89
N TYR A 125 -19.03 -4.63 31.25
CA TYR A 125 -19.23 -5.92 31.91
C TYR A 125 -18.20 -6.94 31.44
N ARG A 126 -17.96 -7.92 32.31
CA ARG A 126 -17.15 -9.10 32.02
C ARG A 126 -17.95 -10.37 32.26
N GLY A 127 -17.82 -11.33 31.36
CA GLY A 127 -18.47 -12.64 31.48
C GLY A 127 -18.93 -13.18 30.13
N LEU A 128 -19.98 -14.01 30.12
CA LEU A 128 -20.59 -14.48 28.88
C LEU A 128 -21.19 -13.30 28.10
N PHE A 129 -21.05 -13.32 26.78
CA PHE A 129 -21.57 -12.26 25.92
C PHE A 129 -23.10 -12.23 25.96
N ARG A 130 -23.66 -11.09 26.38
CA ARG A 130 -25.11 -10.83 26.49
C ARG A 130 -25.61 -9.76 25.51
N GLY A 131 -24.75 -9.33 24.58
CA GLY A 131 -24.98 -8.20 23.67
C GLY A 131 -24.07 -7.01 23.96
N GLY A 132 -24.19 -5.98 23.14
CA GLY A 132 -23.35 -4.78 23.20
C GLY A 132 -22.09 -4.86 22.34
N ILE A 133 -21.09 -4.06 22.69
CA ILE A 133 -19.86 -3.88 21.91
C ILE A 133 -18.70 -4.57 22.62
N ILE A 134 -18.00 -5.46 21.94
CA ILE A 134 -16.92 -6.26 22.51
C ILE A 134 -15.63 -5.43 22.48
N SER A 135 -15.00 -5.26 23.65
CA SER A 135 -13.70 -4.57 23.80
C SER A 135 -12.54 -5.55 23.92
N ALA A 136 -12.78 -6.79 24.37
CA ALA A 136 -11.83 -7.90 24.31
C ALA A 136 -12.55 -9.25 24.45
N VAL A 137 -11.90 -10.31 23.96
CA VAL A 137 -12.35 -11.70 24.10
C VAL A 137 -11.32 -12.48 24.92
N ILE A 138 -11.79 -13.21 25.92
CA ILE A 138 -10.97 -14.02 26.83
C ILE A 138 -11.21 -15.49 26.50
N ILE A 139 -10.16 -16.15 26.01
CA ILE A 139 -10.20 -17.54 25.56
C ILE A 139 -9.37 -18.38 26.52
N ARG A 140 -9.99 -19.41 27.10
CA ARG A 140 -9.30 -20.37 27.97
C ARG A 140 -8.58 -21.45 27.16
N LYS A 141 -7.29 -21.64 27.44
CA LYS A 141 -6.49 -22.75 26.90
C LYS A 141 -7.00 -24.06 27.50
N ASP A 142 -7.36 -25.03 26.67
CA ASP A 142 -7.76 -26.35 27.12
C ASP A 142 -6.54 -27.28 27.07
N PRO A 143 -5.98 -27.74 28.21
CA PRO A 143 -4.78 -28.55 28.22
C PRO A 143 -5.06 -30.02 27.84
N ARG A 144 -6.33 -30.42 27.68
CA ARG A 144 -6.68 -31.81 27.37
C ARG A 144 -6.19 -32.17 25.96
N PRO A 145 -5.44 -33.26 25.79
CA PRO A 145 -4.97 -33.67 24.49
C PRO A 145 -6.13 -34.12 23.60
N LEU A 146 -6.11 -33.64 22.36
CA LEU A 146 -7.10 -33.93 21.34
C LEU A 146 -6.53 -34.92 20.33
N SER A 147 -7.37 -35.87 19.91
CA SER A 147 -7.14 -36.65 18.70
C SER A 147 -7.89 -35.99 17.54
N TYR A 148 -7.26 -36.00 16.37
CA TYR A 148 -7.82 -35.49 15.12
C TYR A 148 -7.85 -36.63 14.12
N MET A 149 -9.02 -36.87 13.54
CA MET A 149 -9.25 -37.95 12.60
C MET A 149 -9.96 -37.40 11.37
N LYS A 150 -9.70 -37.99 10.21
CA LYS A 150 -10.33 -37.62 8.94
C LYS A 150 -10.79 -38.84 8.14
N LEU A 151 -11.83 -38.62 7.33
CA LEU A 151 -12.33 -39.57 6.34
C LEU A 151 -12.58 -38.84 5.02
N GLU A 152 -12.00 -39.34 3.94
CA GLU A 152 -12.14 -38.79 2.60
C GLU A 152 -13.01 -39.72 1.73
N ARG A 153 -14.19 -39.24 1.34
CA ARG A 153 -15.23 -39.96 0.58
C ARG A 153 -16.07 -38.98 -0.23
N SER A 154 -17.08 -39.48 -0.96
CA SER A 154 -18.08 -38.62 -1.60
C SER A 154 -18.90 -37.85 -0.57
N PHE A 155 -19.42 -36.68 -0.97
CA PHE A 155 -20.24 -35.83 -0.11
C PHE A 155 -21.45 -36.60 0.46
N ASP A 156 -22.17 -37.33 -0.39
CA ASP A 156 -23.35 -38.12 0.01
C ASP A 156 -23.01 -39.16 1.07
N PHE A 157 -21.87 -39.84 0.92
CA PHE A 157 -21.44 -40.83 1.90
C PHE A 157 -21.17 -40.15 3.25
N VAL A 158 -20.41 -39.05 3.24
CA VAL A 158 -20.04 -38.32 4.45
C VAL A 158 -21.28 -37.77 5.17
N ILE A 159 -22.19 -37.12 4.46
CA ILE A 159 -23.39 -36.53 5.05
C ILE A 159 -24.32 -37.60 5.60
N ASN A 160 -24.54 -38.70 4.87
CA ASN A 160 -25.37 -39.80 5.37
C ASN A 160 -24.77 -40.44 6.63
N ARG A 161 -23.45 -40.59 6.69
CA ARG A 161 -22.75 -41.08 7.89
C ARG A 161 -22.97 -40.14 9.08
N VAL A 162 -22.84 -38.83 8.88
CA VAL A 162 -23.06 -37.85 9.95
C VAL A 162 -24.53 -37.84 10.41
N LYS A 163 -25.49 -37.86 9.49
CA LYS A 163 -26.92 -37.96 9.82
C LYS A 163 -27.22 -39.23 10.63
N TYR A 164 -26.63 -40.36 10.23
CA TYR A 164 -26.77 -41.61 10.97
C TYR A 164 -26.28 -41.48 12.41
N TRP A 165 -25.11 -40.87 12.64
CA TRP A 165 -24.62 -40.63 14.01
C TRP A 165 -25.62 -39.83 14.84
N PHE A 166 -26.17 -38.74 14.29
CA PHE A 166 -27.13 -37.90 15.01
C PHE A 166 -28.52 -38.52 15.17
N SER A 167 -28.89 -39.49 14.33
CA SER A 167 -30.14 -40.26 14.48
C SER A 167 -30.15 -41.13 15.74
N THR A 168 -28.97 -41.56 16.20
CA THR A 168 -28.81 -42.44 17.37
C THR A 168 -28.52 -41.70 18.69
N GLY A 169 -28.24 -40.39 18.62
CA GLY A 169 -27.86 -39.58 19.78
C GLY A 169 -26.88 -38.47 19.42
N ILE A 170 -26.32 -37.77 20.41
CA ILE A 170 -25.23 -36.82 20.18
C ILE A 170 -23.92 -37.59 20.30
N PRO A 171 -23.14 -37.78 19.22
CA PRO A 171 -21.86 -38.47 19.32
C PRO A 171 -20.88 -37.61 20.14
N PRO A 172 -20.05 -38.24 21.01
CA PRO A 172 -19.21 -37.51 21.97
C PRO A 172 -17.95 -36.87 21.35
N PHE A 173 -18.04 -36.45 20.08
CA PHE A 173 -17.03 -35.63 19.42
C PHE A 173 -17.02 -34.20 19.98
N ARG A 174 -15.84 -33.58 20.00
CA ARG A 174 -15.73 -32.14 20.21
C ARG A 174 -16.17 -31.39 18.96
N ASP A 175 -15.59 -31.78 17.83
CA ASP A 175 -15.80 -31.16 16.53
C ASP A 175 -16.24 -32.20 15.50
N ILE A 176 -17.17 -31.79 14.63
CA ILE A 176 -17.59 -32.56 13.45
C ILE A 176 -17.75 -31.54 12.33
N THR A 177 -16.78 -31.53 11.42
CA THR A 177 -16.75 -30.59 10.32
C THR A 177 -16.63 -31.33 9.01
N VAL A 178 -17.42 -30.94 8.01
CA VAL A 178 -17.32 -31.48 6.65
C VAL A 178 -16.84 -30.38 5.72
N MET A 179 -15.76 -30.65 4.99
CA MET A 179 -15.29 -29.79 3.91
C MET A 179 -15.53 -30.48 2.57
N LYS A 180 -16.15 -29.78 1.62
CA LYS A 180 -16.33 -30.24 0.24
C LYS A 180 -15.58 -29.28 -0.68
N LYS A 181 -14.77 -29.83 -1.58
CA LYS A 181 -14.09 -29.08 -2.64
C LYS A 181 -14.16 -29.88 -3.95
N GLY A 182 -14.91 -29.37 -4.92
CA GLY A 182 -15.28 -30.14 -6.11
C GLY A 182 -16.00 -31.45 -5.75
N ASN A 183 -15.50 -32.58 -6.25
CA ASN A 183 -16.09 -33.91 -6.01
C ASN A 183 -15.55 -34.61 -4.75
N SER A 184 -14.56 -34.03 -4.07
CA SER A 184 -13.97 -34.60 -2.86
C SER A 184 -14.63 -34.01 -1.62
N SER A 185 -14.88 -34.85 -0.61
CA SER A 185 -15.36 -34.41 0.70
C SER A 185 -14.54 -35.06 1.80
N ILE A 186 -14.19 -34.24 2.79
CA ILE A 186 -13.42 -34.62 3.95
C ILE A 186 -14.28 -34.39 5.18
N LEU A 187 -14.60 -35.48 5.88
CA LEU A 187 -15.13 -35.43 7.23
C LEU A 187 -13.96 -35.34 8.20
N GLN A 188 -13.91 -34.28 8.97
CA GLN A 188 -12.96 -34.08 10.06
C GLN A 188 -13.67 -34.17 11.39
N VAL A 189 -13.08 -34.91 12.33
CA VAL A 189 -13.56 -34.98 13.70
C VAL A 189 -12.40 -34.78 14.66
N ALA A 190 -12.70 -34.12 15.77
CA ALA A 190 -11.78 -34.00 16.89
C ALA A 190 -12.47 -34.38 18.19
N PHE A 191 -11.72 -34.97 19.12
CA PHE A 191 -12.24 -35.38 20.42
C PHE A 191 -11.11 -35.50 21.46
N PRO A 192 -11.39 -35.24 22.75
CA PRO A 192 -10.46 -35.56 23.83
C PRO A 192 -10.09 -37.03 23.81
N LEU A 193 -8.79 -37.36 23.98
CA LEU A 193 -8.31 -38.75 23.97
C LEU A 193 -9.09 -39.66 24.94
N ALA A 194 -9.54 -39.12 26.08
CA ALA A 194 -10.35 -39.86 27.05
C ALA A 194 -11.69 -40.39 26.50
N ARG A 195 -12.18 -39.91 25.36
CA ARG A 195 -13.43 -40.35 24.71
C ARG A 195 -13.23 -41.40 23.63
N GLN A 196 -12.00 -41.82 23.36
CA GLN A 196 -11.66 -42.69 22.22
C GLN A 196 -12.45 -44.01 22.23
N GLU A 197 -12.58 -44.67 23.38
CA GLU A 197 -13.33 -45.93 23.50
C GLU A 197 -14.82 -45.77 23.16
N LEU A 198 -15.43 -44.62 23.48
CA LEU A 198 -16.83 -44.33 23.18
C LEU A 198 -17.09 -44.10 21.68
N LEU A 199 -16.02 -43.89 20.91
CA LEU A 199 -16.06 -43.51 19.51
C LEU A 199 -15.53 -44.62 18.59
N ARG A 200 -15.17 -45.80 19.12
CA ARG A 200 -14.48 -46.85 18.36
C ARG A 200 -15.25 -47.26 17.09
N ASP A 201 -16.57 -47.40 17.20
CA ASP A 201 -17.48 -47.71 16.10
C ASP A 201 -17.57 -46.58 15.06
N LYS A 202 -17.50 -45.33 15.52
CA LYS A 202 -17.60 -44.13 14.68
C LYS A 202 -16.30 -43.79 13.97
N LEU A 203 -15.17 -44.23 14.52
CA LEU A 203 -13.83 -44.00 13.99
C LEU A 203 -13.38 -45.10 13.03
N GLU A 204 -14.18 -46.15 12.82
CA GLU A 204 -13.90 -47.20 11.84
C GLU A 204 -13.67 -46.58 10.45
N ASP A 205 -12.57 -46.99 9.80
CA ASP A 205 -12.08 -46.48 8.51
C ASP A 205 -11.62 -45.01 8.47
N MET A 206 -11.56 -44.33 9.62
CA MET A 206 -10.95 -42.99 9.69
C MET A 206 -9.44 -43.08 9.85
N SER A 207 -8.72 -42.10 9.30
CA SER A 207 -7.26 -41.98 9.39
C SER A 207 -6.88 -40.82 10.32
N PRO A 208 -5.75 -40.90 11.06
CA PRO A 208 -5.24 -39.78 11.83
C PRO A 208 -4.99 -38.54 10.96
N SER A 209 -5.24 -37.35 11.50
CA SER A 209 -4.93 -36.08 10.87
C SER A 209 -4.16 -35.16 11.79
N ARG A 210 -3.62 -34.07 11.24
CA ARG A 210 -3.09 -32.96 12.03
C ARG A 210 -4.24 -32.09 12.55
N PRO A 211 -3.99 -31.21 13.53
CA PRO A 211 -4.90 -30.11 13.84
C PRO A 211 -5.25 -29.34 12.57
N TYR A 212 -6.49 -28.92 12.46
CA TYR A 212 -7.04 -28.26 11.28
C TYR A 212 -7.70 -26.93 11.66
N SER A 213 -7.70 -26.02 10.69
CA SER A 213 -8.34 -24.70 10.72
C SER A 213 -8.97 -24.43 9.36
N PHE A 214 -9.82 -23.41 9.28
CA PHE A 214 -10.66 -23.16 8.12
C PHE A 214 -10.44 -21.75 7.60
N SER A 215 -10.10 -21.61 6.33
CA SER A 215 -9.89 -20.33 5.66
C SER A 215 -11.03 -20.04 4.69
N MET A 216 -11.42 -18.76 4.58
CA MET A 216 -12.33 -18.30 3.53
C MET A 216 -11.67 -18.19 2.16
N GLY A 217 -10.34 -18.23 2.10
CA GLY A 217 -9.58 -18.04 0.87
C GLY A 217 -9.90 -16.73 0.13
N ASN A 218 -9.64 -16.76 -1.18
CA ASN A 218 -9.75 -15.58 -2.06
C ASN A 218 -11.04 -15.61 -2.91
N TYR A 219 -12.06 -16.34 -2.47
CA TYR A 219 -13.32 -16.46 -3.19
C TYR A 219 -14.06 -15.12 -3.25
N ARG A 220 -14.69 -14.86 -4.41
CA ARG A 220 -15.42 -13.61 -4.67
C ARG A 220 -16.69 -13.50 -3.85
N PHE A 221 -17.47 -14.59 -3.78
CA PHE A 221 -18.75 -14.64 -3.10
C PHE A 221 -18.65 -15.55 -1.88
N ARG A 222 -19.23 -15.11 -0.77
CA ARG A 222 -19.17 -15.75 0.55
C ARG A 222 -20.56 -15.79 1.15
N TYR A 223 -21.05 -17.01 1.32
CA TYR A 223 -22.38 -17.24 1.84
C TYR A 223 -22.29 -17.89 3.22
N PHE A 224 -23.01 -17.30 4.16
CA PHE A 224 -23.08 -17.76 5.55
C PHE A 224 -24.52 -18.06 5.88
N GLY A 225 -24.78 -19.17 6.55
CA GLY A 225 -26.15 -19.51 6.92
C GLY A 225 -26.25 -20.77 7.73
N SER A 226 -27.49 -21.24 7.86
CA SER A 226 -27.77 -22.48 8.58
C SER A 226 -28.85 -23.31 7.92
N VAL A 227 -28.80 -24.61 8.20
CA VAL A 227 -29.76 -25.61 7.75
C VAL A 227 -29.91 -26.64 8.87
N LYS A 228 -31.08 -27.29 8.98
CA LYS A 228 -31.21 -28.41 9.91
C LYS A 228 -30.31 -29.55 9.45
N THR A 229 -29.60 -30.17 10.38
CA THR A 229 -28.63 -31.23 10.07
C THR A 229 -29.26 -32.42 9.34
N MET A 230 -30.52 -32.75 9.69
CA MET A 230 -31.26 -33.82 9.02
C MET A 230 -31.70 -33.47 7.59
N ASP A 231 -31.74 -32.19 7.25
CA ASP A 231 -32.17 -31.70 5.92
C ASP A 231 -30.98 -31.61 4.95
N LEU A 232 -29.74 -31.79 5.40
CA LEU A 232 -28.53 -31.69 4.55
C LEU A 232 -28.57 -32.64 3.34
N ASP A 233 -28.46 -32.12 2.13
CA ASP A 233 -28.45 -32.91 0.90
C ASP A 233 -27.47 -32.29 -0.10
N TYR A 234 -26.96 -33.09 -1.04
CA TYR A 234 -26.07 -32.59 -2.10
C TYR A 234 -26.73 -31.51 -2.97
N SER A 235 -28.02 -31.67 -3.25
CA SER A 235 -28.81 -30.75 -4.09
C SER A 235 -28.91 -29.33 -3.52
N ILE A 236 -28.58 -29.14 -2.24
CA ILE A 236 -28.58 -27.82 -1.59
C ILE A 236 -27.38 -26.97 -2.04
N PHE A 237 -26.27 -27.61 -2.40
CA PHE A 237 -24.99 -26.95 -2.71
C PHE A 237 -24.41 -27.41 -4.06
N PRO A 238 -25.17 -27.32 -5.18
CA PRO A 238 -24.78 -27.93 -6.45
C PRO A 238 -23.54 -27.27 -7.06
N ASP A 239 -23.50 -25.94 -7.07
CA ASP A 239 -22.47 -25.14 -7.75
C ASP A 239 -21.41 -24.55 -6.80
N VAL A 240 -21.39 -25.00 -5.55
CA VAL A 240 -20.43 -24.50 -4.55
C VAL A 240 -19.02 -25.03 -4.86
N GLU A 241 -18.06 -24.10 -5.01
CA GLU A 241 -16.65 -24.45 -5.26
C GLU A 241 -15.98 -25.00 -3.99
N GLU A 242 -16.26 -24.39 -2.84
CA GLU A 242 -15.81 -24.86 -1.53
C GLU A 242 -16.89 -24.65 -0.47
N LEU A 243 -17.20 -25.70 0.29
CA LEU A 243 -18.24 -25.71 1.33
C LEU A 243 -17.63 -26.21 2.63
N ILE A 244 -17.88 -25.48 3.72
CA ILE A 244 -17.52 -25.87 5.08
C ILE A 244 -18.81 -25.99 5.89
N LEU A 245 -19.04 -27.15 6.50
CA LEU A 245 -20.22 -27.46 7.31
C LEU A 245 -19.80 -27.77 8.74
N PHE A 246 -20.20 -26.92 9.68
CA PHE A 246 -20.02 -27.12 11.12
C PHE A 246 -21.27 -27.78 11.69
N ILE A 247 -21.13 -29.03 12.12
CA ILE A 247 -22.30 -29.88 12.36
C ILE A 247 -22.58 -30.03 13.85
N ARG A 248 -23.84 -29.79 14.23
CA ARG A 248 -24.43 -30.12 15.53
C ARG A 248 -25.78 -30.80 15.29
N LYS A 249 -26.30 -31.54 16.27
CA LYS A 249 -27.53 -32.34 16.12
C LYS A 249 -28.69 -31.60 15.43
N ASP A 250 -29.05 -30.42 15.93
CA ASP A 250 -30.26 -29.73 15.49
C ASP A 250 -29.99 -28.73 14.36
N VAL A 251 -28.74 -28.32 14.18
CA VAL A 251 -28.37 -27.27 13.23
C VAL A 251 -26.96 -27.50 12.68
N THR A 252 -26.83 -27.31 11.39
CA THR A 252 -25.55 -27.19 10.70
C THR A 252 -25.39 -25.74 10.25
N LYS A 253 -24.30 -25.13 10.68
CA LYS A 253 -23.86 -23.81 10.19
C LYS A 253 -22.95 -24.04 9.00
N PHE A 254 -23.09 -23.25 7.94
CA PHE A 254 -22.31 -23.43 6.73
C PHE A 254 -21.62 -22.16 6.27
N VAL A 255 -20.50 -22.35 5.57
CA VAL A 255 -19.82 -21.34 4.77
C VAL A 255 -19.69 -21.90 3.36
N ALA A 256 -20.37 -21.29 2.40
CA ALA A 256 -20.28 -21.65 0.99
C ALA A 256 -19.51 -20.56 0.23
N LEU A 257 -18.49 -20.97 -0.50
CA LEU A 257 -17.52 -20.10 -1.16
C LEU A 257 -17.53 -20.36 -2.66
N SER A 258 -17.55 -19.30 -3.46
CA SER A 258 -17.58 -19.40 -4.92
C SER A 258 -17.00 -18.18 -5.61
N ASN A 259 -16.45 -18.35 -6.80
CA ASN A 259 -16.08 -17.25 -7.68
C ASN A 259 -17.24 -16.77 -8.56
N LYS A 260 -18.35 -17.51 -8.59
CA LYS A 260 -19.59 -17.17 -9.28
C LYS A 260 -20.72 -16.97 -8.25
N PRO A 261 -21.71 -16.09 -8.53
CA PRO A 261 -22.89 -15.98 -7.68
C PRO A 261 -23.59 -17.33 -7.57
N LEU A 262 -24.03 -17.68 -6.36
CA LEU A 262 -24.83 -18.87 -6.07
C LEU A 262 -26.28 -18.48 -5.78
N ASP A 263 -27.23 -19.33 -6.19
CA ASP A 263 -28.62 -19.24 -5.76
C ASP A 263 -28.83 -20.17 -4.55
N LEU A 264 -28.93 -19.55 -3.37
CA LEU A 264 -29.21 -20.23 -2.10
C LEU A 264 -30.51 -19.70 -1.48
N SER A 265 -31.44 -19.24 -2.31
CA SER A 265 -32.69 -18.61 -1.86
C SER A 265 -33.59 -19.53 -1.02
N SER A 266 -33.43 -20.85 -1.13
CA SER A 266 -34.12 -21.85 -0.31
C SER A 266 -33.57 -21.99 1.11
N LEU A 267 -32.45 -21.33 1.44
CA LEU A 267 -31.78 -21.42 2.73
C LEU A 267 -31.93 -20.14 3.55
N THR A 268 -31.80 -20.28 4.87
CA THR A 268 -31.68 -19.13 5.77
C THR A 268 -30.24 -18.64 5.80
N LEU A 269 -29.98 -17.55 5.09
CA LEU A 269 -28.69 -16.86 5.07
C LEU A 269 -28.59 -15.84 6.21
N ASP A 270 -27.38 -15.68 6.75
CA ASP A 270 -27.09 -14.65 7.74
C ASP A 270 -27.09 -13.26 7.07
N PRO A 271 -27.43 -12.16 7.78
CA PRO A 271 -27.61 -10.83 7.16
C PRO A 271 -26.40 -10.29 6.40
N PHE A 272 -25.19 -10.68 6.80
CA PHE A 272 -23.91 -10.30 6.20
C PHE A 272 -23.44 -11.24 5.08
N SER A 273 -24.22 -12.27 4.74
CA SER A 273 -23.98 -13.13 3.58
C SER A 273 -24.15 -12.34 2.29
N ASP A 274 -23.38 -12.71 1.26
CA ASP A 274 -23.64 -12.23 -0.10
C ASP A 274 -25.00 -12.71 -0.63
N GLU A 275 -25.52 -11.98 -1.62
CA GLU A 275 -26.82 -12.13 -2.28
C GLU A 275 -26.68 -11.96 -3.80
N ASN A 276 -27.66 -12.49 -4.54
CA ASN A 276 -27.79 -12.55 -6.00
C ASN A 276 -26.97 -11.52 -6.83
N SER A 277 -26.17 -12.04 -7.78
CA SER A 277 -25.71 -11.49 -9.07
C SER A 277 -25.01 -10.11 -9.19
N GLN A 278 -25.07 -9.19 -8.22
CA GLN A 278 -24.49 -7.86 -8.37
C GLN A 278 -23.17 -7.70 -7.61
N ASP A 279 -22.06 -7.73 -8.36
CA ASP A 279 -20.76 -7.26 -7.86
C ASP A 279 -20.79 -5.74 -7.71
N LEU A 280 -20.91 -5.24 -6.47
CA LEU A 280 -20.99 -3.79 -6.21
C LEU A 280 -19.62 -3.10 -6.24
N PHE A 281 -18.53 -3.84 -6.10
CA PHE A 281 -17.21 -3.27 -5.79
C PHE A 281 -16.12 -3.67 -6.79
N SER A 282 -16.51 -3.91 -8.04
CA SER A 282 -15.61 -4.07 -9.19
C SER A 282 -14.47 -5.07 -8.96
N GLY A 283 -14.77 -6.22 -8.38
CA GLY A 283 -13.77 -7.24 -8.09
C GLY A 283 -13.32 -7.30 -6.62
N CYS A 284 -13.49 -6.23 -5.83
CA CYS A 284 -13.00 -6.17 -4.46
C CYS A 284 -13.75 -7.11 -3.51
N ILE A 285 -13.02 -7.96 -2.78
CA ILE A 285 -13.56 -8.90 -1.78
C ILE A 285 -13.59 -8.31 -0.36
N LEU A 286 -13.39 -7.01 -0.22
CA LEU A 286 -13.44 -6.29 1.06
C LEU A 286 -12.48 -6.82 2.15
N CYS A 287 -11.34 -7.41 1.78
CA CYS A 287 -10.40 -7.96 2.77
C CYS A 287 -9.63 -6.90 3.59
N GLY A 288 -9.59 -5.66 3.11
CA GLY A 288 -8.90 -4.55 3.78
C GLY A 288 -7.38 -4.61 3.85
N LYS A 289 -6.72 -5.61 3.25
CA LYS A 289 -5.24 -5.72 3.22
C LYS A 289 -4.56 -4.48 2.61
N CYS A 290 -5.20 -3.85 1.62
CA CYS A 290 -4.68 -2.63 1.01
C CYS A 290 -4.76 -1.40 1.94
N VAL A 291 -5.62 -1.40 2.95
CA VAL A 291 -5.79 -0.28 3.89
C VAL A 291 -4.56 -0.13 4.78
N SER A 292 -4.05 -1.25 5.30
CA SER A 292 -2.91 -1.26 6.25
C SER A 292 -1.58 -0.85 5.63
N VAL A 293 -1.42 -1.00 4.31
CA VAL A 293 -0.17 -0.65 3.60
C VAL A 293 -0.24 0.69 2.88
N CYS A 294 -1.41 1.34 2.84
CA CYS A 294 -1.62 2.56 2.06
C CYS A 294 -1.07 3.81 2.77
N PRO A 295 -0.08 4.52 2.19
CA PRO A 295 0.43 5.75 2.80
C PRO A 295 -0.60 6.89 2.85
N HIS A 296 -1.58 6.91 1.93
CA HIS A 296 -2.60 7.96 1.88
C HIS A 296 -3.55 7.91 3.07
N VAL A 297 -3.86 6.69 3.55
CA VAL A 297 -4.60 6.48 4.81
C VAL A 297 -3.82 7.06 5.99
N ALA A 298 -2.51 6.77 6.06
CA ALA A 298 -1.66 7.27 7.14
C ALA A 298 -1.53 8.80 7.13
N GLN A 299 -1.49 9.42 5.95
CA GLN A 299 -1.41 10.87 5.80
C GLN A 299 -2.67 11.57 6.34
N ARG A 300 -3.86 11.09 5.96
CA ARG A 300 -5.13 11.73 6.30
C ARG A 300 -5.75 11.22 7.60
N GLY A 301 -5.25 10.12 8.15
CA GLY A 301 -5.85 9.45 9.30
C GLY A 301 -7.23 8.85 9.01
N ASP A 302 -7.56 8.66 7.73
CA ASP A 302 -8.87 8.24 7.26
C ASP A 302 -8.74 7.08 6.26
N LYS A 303 -9.42 5.98 6.59
CA LYS A 303 -9.39 4.71 5.86
C LYS A 303 -10.15 4.78 4.52
N ASP A 304 -11.01 5.77 4.33
CA ASP A 304 -11.68 5.99 3.05
C ASP A 304 -10.70 6.35 1.92
N TYR A 305 -9.55 6.94 2.25
CA TYR A 305 -8.46 7.24 1.29
C TYR A 305 -7.56 6.03 0.98
N SER A 306 -8.03 4.83 1.29
CA SER A 306 -7.43 3.59 0.83
C SER A 306 -7.99 3.19 -0.54
N PRO A 307 -7.33 2.25 -1.24
CA PRO A 307 -7.95 1.59 -2.38
C PRO A 307 -9.31 0.95 -2.06
N LEU A 308 -9.52 0.47 -0.83
CA LEU A 308 -10.81 -0.07 -0.43
C LEU A 308 -11.90 1.01 -0.50
N GLY A 309 -11.65 2.21 0.03
CA GLY A 309 -12.60 3.31 -0.08
C GLY A 309 -12.81 3.81 -1.51
N PHE A 310 -11.77 3.78 -2.34
CA PHE A 310 -11.93 3.99 -3.78
C PHE A 310 -12.92 2.99 -4.41
N PHE A 311 -12.81 1.68 -4.15
CA PHE A 311 -13.75 0.69 -4.70
C PHE A 311 -15.16 0.83 -4.11
N VAL A 312 -15.29 1.03 -2.79
CA VAL A 312 -16.61 1.13 -2.13
C VAL A 312 -17.35 2.41 -2.50
N SER A 313 -16.63 3.50 -2.77
CA SER A 313 -17.21 4.78 -3.21
C SER A 313 -17.73 4.78 -4.66
N GLY A 314 -17.53 3.70 -5.41
CA GLY A 314 -17.80 3.70 -6.85
C GLY A 314 -16.72 4.44 -7.65
N MET A 315 -15.46 4.32 -7.22
CA MET A 315 -14.28 4.87 -7.90
C MET A 315 -14.27 6.40 -7.94
N SER A 316 -14.62 7.04 -6.82
CA SER A 316 -14.58 8.50 -6.69
C SER A 316 -13.17 9.05 -6.85
N LYS A 317 -13.05 10.15 -7.59
CA LYS A 317 -11.78 10.90 -7.77
C LYS A 317 -11.18 11.38 -6.44
N GLU A 318 -12.01 11.59 -5.42
CA GLU A 318 -11.58 12.03 -4.09
C GLU A 318 -10.57 11.07 -3.45
N TYR A 319 -10.73 9.77 -3.69
CA TYR A 319 -9.88 8.71 -3.13
C TYR A 319 -8.81 8.22 -4.12
N ALA A 320 -8.75 8.79 -5.33
CA ALA A 320 -7.84 8.35 -6.38
C ALA A 320 -6.43 8.96 -6.26
N ASN A 321 -6.31 10.11 -5.62
CA ASN A 321 -5.10 10.93 -5.55
C ASN A 321 -4.09 10.44 -4.51
N CYS A 322 -3.42 9.33 -4.81
CA CYS A 322 -2.37 8.74 -3.97
C CYS A 322 -1.00 8.67 -4.70
N HIS A 323 -0.01 8.07 -4.03
CA HIS A 323 1.34 7.86 -4.59
C HIS A 323 1.38 6.95 -5.83
N LEU A 324 0.34 6.14 -6.08
CA LEU A 324 0.38 5.09 -7.13
C LEU A 324 1.60 4.15 -7.01
N CYS A 325 2.05 3.87 -5.78
CA CYS A 325 3.29 3.12 -5.49
C CYS A 325 3.20 1.60 -5.68
N GLY A 326 2.01 1.05 -5.99
CA GLY A 326 1.82 -0.38 -6.22
C GLY A 326 1.77 -1.28 -4.97
N ARG A 327 2.05 -0.76 -3.76
CA ARG A 327 1.98 -1.58 -2.52
C ARG A 327 0.61 -2.24 -2.31
N CYS A 328 -0.46 -1.61 -2.79
CA CYS A 328 -1.81 -2.17 -2.73
C CYS A 328 -2.03 -3.33 -3.71
N ASP A 329 -1.42 -3.28 -4.89
CA ASP A 329 -1.46 -4.39 -5.87
C ASP A 329 -0.72 -5.60 -5.30
N ASP A 330 0.47 -5.38 -4.71
CA ASP A 330 1.33 -6.43 -4.12
C ASP A 330 0.61 -7.25 -3.02
N VAL A 331 -0.28 -6.63 -2.25
CA VAL A 331 -0.99 -7.29 -1.14
C VAL A 331 -2.42 -7.72 -1.50
N CYS A 332 -2.89 -7.45 -2.71
CA CYS A 332 -4.25 -7.75 -3.12
C CYS A 332 -4.41 -9.26 -3.36
N PRO A 333 -5.20 -9.98 -2.54
CA PRO A 333 -5.31 -11.44 -2.64
C PRO A 333 -5.98 -11.94 -3.92
N VAL A 334 -6.69 -11.04 -4.62
CA VAL A 334 -7.38 -11.32 -5.89
C VAL A 334 -6.74 -10.57 -7.07
N SER A 335 -5.52 -10.04 -6.89
CA SER A 335 -4.71 -9.42 -7.93
C SER A 335 -5.47 -8.41 -8.80
N LEU A 336 -6.22 -7.51 -8.16
CA LEU A 336 -6.90 -6.43 -8.88
C LEU A 336 -5.89 -5.44 -9.45
N ASP A 337 -6.18 -4.90 -10.63
CA ASP A 337 -5.44 -3.78 -11.21
C ASP A 337 -5.80 -2.47 -10.49
N ILE A 338 -5.31 -2.25 -9.27
CA ILE A 338 -5.69 -1.10 -8.45
C ILE A 338 -5.03 0.17 -8.97
N VAL A 339 -3.70 0.18 -9.16
CA VAL A 339 -2.97 1.39 -9.59
C VAL A 339 -3.44 1.93 -10.94
N PRO A 340 -3.64 1.12 -12.01
CA PRO A 340 -4.17 1.62 -13.27
C PRO A 340 -5.52 2.32 -13.11
N LYS A 341 -6.45 1.71 -12.35
CA LYS A 341 -7.78 2.29 -12.09
C LYS A 341 -7.72 3.59 -11.29
N LEU A 342 -6.83 3.69 -10.30
CA LEU A 342 -6.59 4.93 -9.57
C LEU A 342 -6.03 6.01 -10.49
N ARG A 343 -5.04 5.67 -11.32
CA ARG A 343 -4.40 6.60 -12.28
C ARG A 343 -5.41 7.22 -13.25
N GLU A 344 -6.38 6.44 -13.74
CA GLU A 344 -7.43 6.94 -14.62
C GLU A 344 -8.29 8.04 -13.97
N LYS A 345 -8.56 7.93 -12.67
CA LYS A 345 -9.44 8.84 -11.91
C LYS A 345 -8.69 9.96 -11.19
N ALA A 346 -7.39 9.81 -10.99
CA ALA A 346 -6.58 10.78 -10.28
C ALA A 346 -6.51 12.11 -11.04
N THR A 347 -6.49 13.21 -10.29
CA THR A 347 -6.35 14.57 -10.77
C THR A 347 -5.26 15.26 -9.94
N PHE A 348 -4.12 15.52 -10.57
CA PHE A 348 -2.95 16.08 -9.90
C PHE A 348 -2.88 17.60 -10.03
N ARG A 349 -2.26 18.26 -9.07
CA ARG A 349 -1.97 19.70 -9.19
C ARG A 349 -1.02 19.96 -10.34
N ASN A 350 -1.20 21.09 -11.00
CA ASN A 350 -0.23 21.55 -11.98
C ASN A 350 0.99 22.11 -11.24
N VAL A 351 2.16 21.58 -11.58
CA VAL A 351 3.46 22.00 -11.05
C VAL A 351 4.35 22.26 -12.26
N SER A 352 4.77 23.50 -12.43
CA SER A 352 5.69 23.92 -13.51
C SER A 352 7.11 24.02 -12.99
N LEU A 353 8.06 23.97 -13.93
CA LEU A 353 9.46 24.30 -13.68
C LEU A 353 9.67 25.81 -13.86
N ASP A 354 10.44 26.41 -12.95
CA ASP A 354 10.75 27.84 -13.00
C ASP A 354 11.92 28.15 -13.95
N LEU A 355 12.78 27.17 -14.21
CA LEU A 355 13.95 27.29 -15.07
C LEU A 355 13.98 26.16 -16.11
N SER A 356 14.28 26.52 -17.36
CA SER A 356 14.48 25.57 -18.46
C SER A 356 15.94 25.53 -18.89
N LEU A 357 16.61 24.39 -18.67
CA LEU A 357 17.99 24.10 -19.08
C LEU A 357 18.02 22.86 -19.98
N SER A 358 18.75 22.94 -21.09
CA SER A 358 18.93 21.83 -22.01
C SER A 358 20.41 21.70 -22.40
N LEU A 359 21.13 20.92 -21.60
CA LEU A 359 22.55 20.58 -21.77
C LEU A 359 22.66 19.07 -22.00
N PRO A 360 22.23 18.55 -23.18
CA PRO A 360 22.22 17.13 -23.44
C PRO A 360 23.64 16.55 -23.50
N SER A 361 23.76 15.33 -23.02
CA SER A 361 24.87 14.42 -23.24
C SER A 361 24.29 12.99 -23.35
N ARG A 362 25.11 12.03 -23.79
CA ARG A 362 24.70 10.61 -23.92
C ARG A 362 24.02 10.11 -22.64
N LYS A 363 24.55 10.52 -21.49
CA LYS A 363 24.00 10.31 -20.15
C LYS A 363 23.56 11.65 -19.60
N SER A 364 22.30 11.78 -19.19
CA SER A 364 21.79 13.07 -18.71
C SER A 364 20.96 12.92 -17.44
N ILE A 365 21.21 13.80 -16.46
CA ILE A 365 20.34 13.96 -15.30
C ILE A 365 19.10 14.73 -15.73
N VAL A 366 17.94 14.26 -15.28
CA VAL A 366 16.65 14.86 -15.61
C VAL A 366 16.07 15.57 -14.41
N ILE A 367 15.59 16.78 -14.62
CA ILE A 367 14.74 17.53 -13.69
C ILE A 367 13.33 17.64 -14.28
N THR A 368 12.35 17.09 -13.57
CA THR A 368 10.91 17.19 -13.89
C THR A 368 10.21 17.99 -12.79
N PRO A 369 8.89 18.26 -12.87
CA PRO A 369 8.18 18.88 -11.75
C PRO A 369 8.34 18.16 -10.41
N ILE A 370 8.62 16.84 -10.42
CA ILE A 370 8.88 16.04 -9.21
C ILE A 370 10.16 16.51 -8.51
N SER A 371 11.19 16.86 -9.26
CA SER A 371 12.52 17.21 -8.77
C SER A 371 12.84 18.71 -8.92
N ARG A 372 11.83 19.56 -9.15
CA ARG A 372 12.01 21.00 -9.45
C ARG A 372 12.91 21.74 -8.44
N ASP A 373 12.81 21.38 -7.17
CA ASP A 373 13.53 22.02 -6.07
C ASP A 373 14.90 21.35 -5.79
N LEU A 374 15.38 20.49 -6.69
CA LEU A 374 16.59 19.68 -6.54
C LEU A 374 17.71 20.07 -7.51
N MET A 375 17.65 21.28 -8.10
CA MET A 375 18.68 21.77 -9.03
C MET A 375 20.09 21.72 -8.44
N GLU A 376 20.28 22.24 -7.23
CA GLU A 376 21.58 22.19 -6.54
C GLU A 376 22.07 20.76 -6.30
N SER A 377 21.15 19.85 -5.95
CA SER A 377 21.48 18.43 -5.80
C SER A 377 21.92 17.82 -7.14
N ALA A 378 21.28 18.19 -8.25
CA ALA A 378 21.67 17.74 -9.59
C ALA A 378 23.07 18.23 -9.95
N ILE A 379 23.36 19.51 -9.71
CA ILE A 379 24.66 20.10 -10.03
C ILE A 379 25.77 19.48 -9.18
N LYS A 380 25.52 19.23 -7.89
CA LYS A 380 26.45 18.49 -7.03
C LYS A 380 26.75 17.09 -7.58
N VAL A 381 25.73 16.37 -8.05
CA VAL A 381 25.92 15.05 -8.68
C VAL A 381 26.77 15.15 -9.95
N ILE A 382 26.52 16.13 -10.81
CA ILE A 382 27.32 16.35 -12.03
C ILE A 382 28.79 16.54 -11.67
N GLY A 383 29.09 17.40 -10.69
CA GLY A 383 30.47 17.64 -10.25
C GLY A 383 31.13 16.39 -9.66
N PHE A 384 30.38 15.61 -8.87
CA PHE A 384 30.85 14.34 -8.31
C PHE A 384 31.22 13.33 -9.41
N PHE A 385 30.35 13.10 -10.39
CA PHE A 385 30.61 12.14 -11.47
C PHE A 385 31.67 12.64 -12.46
N TYR A 386 31.75 13.95 -12.69
CA TYR A 386 32.82 14.54 -13.49
C TYR A 386 34.20 14.27 -12.88
N GLY A 387 34.32 14.36 -11.56
CA GLY A 387 35.54 13.96 -10.82
C GLY A 387 35.92 12.48 -10.98
N GLN A 388 34.99 11.64 -11.44
CA GLN A 388 35.20 10.22 -11.76
C GLN A 388 35.37 9.96 -13.26
N GLY A 389 35.48 11.02 -14.07
CA GLY A 389 35.61 10.93 -15.53
C GLY A 389 34.30 10.62 -16.27
N ILE A 390 33.15 10.77 -15.61
CA ILE A 390 31.84 10.55 -16.21
C ILE A 390 31.17 11.90 -16.47
N LYS A 391 30.97 12.23 -17.74
CA LYS A 391 30.22 13.42 -18.14
C LYS A 391 28.71 13.13 -18.03
N LEU A 392 28.01 13.94 -17.25
CA LEU A 392 26.56 13.92 -17.13
C LEU A 392 25.99 15.24 -17.63
N GLY A 393 25.12 15.19 -18.64
CA GLY A 393 24.32 16.34 -19.06
C GLY A 393 23.22 16.68 -18.05
N LEU A 394 22.54 17.80 -18.27
CA LEU A 394 21.41 18.27 -17.46
C LEU A 394 20.25 18.68 -18.35
N LEU A 395 19.09 18.06 -18.13
CA LEU A 395 17.87 18.31 -18.89
C LEU A 395 16.72 18.64 -17.95
N THR A 396 16.09 19.80 -18.15
CA THR A 396 14.79 20.10 -17.53
C THR A 396 13.68 19.73 -18.51
N LEU A 397 12.72 18.92 -18.06
CA LEU A 397 11.57 18.52 -18.88
C LEU A 397 10.35 19.30 -18.44
N ASN A 398 9.91 20.23 -19.30
CA ASN A 398 8.69 20.99 -19.10
C ASN A 398 7.45 20.16 -19.48
N ILE A 399 7.22 19.08 -18.73
CA ILE A 399 6.06 18.20 -18.79
C ILE A 399 5.22 18.43 -17.54
N SER A 400 3.89 18.40 -17.64
CA SER A 400 3.06 18.50 -16.43
C SER A 400 3.13 17.23 -15.58
N LEU A 401 2.85 17.35 -14.28
CA LEU A 401 2.82 16.21 -13.36
C LEU A 401 1.78 15.15 -13.79
N ASP A 402 0.64 15.58 -14.32
CA ASP A 402 -0.40 14.68 -14.84
C ASP A 402 0.10 13.89 -16.05
N GLU A 403 0.73 14.55 -17.03
CA GLU A 403 1.29 13.87 -18.22
C GLU A 403 2.39 12.87 -17.84
N LEU A 404 3.25 13.23 -16.89
CA LEU A 404 4.32 12.35 -16.40
C LEU A 404 3.74 11.10 -15.71
N ILE A 405 2.76 11.28 -14.83
CA ILE A 405 2.14 10.16 -14.10
C ILE A 405 1.30 9.26 -15.02
N ARG A 406 0.69 9.83 -16.06
CA ARG A 406 -0.05 9.09 -17.09
C ARG A 406 0.84 8.35 -18.08
N GLY A 407 2.17 8.52 -18.01
CA GLY A 407 3.09 7.81 -18.90
C GLY A 407 3.10 8.39 -20.31
N LYS A 408 2.82 9.69 -20.48
CA LYS A 408 2.91 10.33 -21.80
C LYS A 408 4.36 10.29 -22.29
N GLU A 409 4.55 9.92 -23.55
CA GLU A 409 5.89 9.82 -24.16
C GLU A 409 6.62 11.18 -24.11
N LEU A 410 7.87 11.17 -23.66
CA LEU A 410 8.70 12.36 -23.55
C LEU A 410 9.33 12.73 -24.89
N LYS A 411 9.48 14.03 -25.12
CA LYS A 411 10.33 14.56 -26.18
C LYS A 411 11.69 14.89 -25.58
N LEU A 412 12.75 14.30 -26.13
CA LEU A 412 14.13 14.51 -25.69
C LEU A 412 14.99 15.02 -26.85
N PRO A 413 16.06 15.79 -26.57
CA PRO A 413 17.06 16.15 -27.57
C PRO A 413 17.74 14.91 -28.17
N GLU A 414 18.23 15.03 -29.41
CA GLU A 414 19.01 13.97 -30.06
C GLU A 414 20.30 13.66 -29.27
N GLY A 415 20.74 12.39 -29.34
CA GLY A 415 21.97 11.92 -28.71
C GLY A 415 21.84 11.48 -27.24
N VAL A 416 20.68 11.64 -26.60
CA VAL A 416 20.43 11.17 -25.23
C VAL A 416 20.04 9.69 -25.25
N GLU A 417 20.85 8.84 -24.61
CA GLU A 417 20.63 7.37 -24.57
C GLU A 417 20.23 6.85 -23.18
N GLU A 418 20.69 7.49 -22.11
CA GLU A 418 20.43 7.11 -20.72
C GLU A 418 19.98 8.31 -19.88
N LEU A 419 18.92 8.12 -19.09
CA LEU A 419 18.44 9.12 -18.14
C LEU A 419 18.85 8.75 -16.72
N TYR A 420 19.29 9.73 -15.95
CA TYR A 420 19.62 9.61 -14.54
C TYR A 420 18.68 10.49 -13.73
N VAL A 421 18.15 9.97 -12.63
CA VAL A 421 17.17 10.67 -11.80
C VAL A 421 17.60 10.69 -10.34
N LEU A 422 17.22 11.76 -9.65
CA LEU A 422 17.62 11.98 -8.27
C LEU A 422 16.73 11.24 -7.27
N THR A 423 15.52 10.85 -7.67
CA THR A 423 14.51 10.30 -6.76
C THR A 423 13.94 8.99 -7.31
N PRO A 424 13.58 8.03 -6.43
CA PRO A 424 12.89 6.81 -6.87
C PRO A 424 11.49 7.11 -7.44
N GLU A 425 10.83 8.18 -7.00
CA GLU A 425 9.54 8.63 -7.52
C GLU A 425 9.63 8.99 -9.00
N GLU A 426 10.58 9.84 -9.36
CA GLU A 426 10.81 10.28 -10.72
C GLU A 426 11.21 9.11 -11.64
N ARG A 427 12.01 8.16 -11.13
CA ARG A 427 12.33 6.93 -11.86
C ARG A 427 11.09 6.16 -12.26
N LEU A 428 10.17 5.94 -11.31
CA LEU A 428 8.97 5.12 -11.53
C LEU A 428 8.15 5.64 -12.71
N TYR A 429 7.92 6.96 -12.77
CA TYR A 429 7.08 7.55 -13.82
C TYR A 429 7.82 7.70 -15.15
N LEU A 430 9.08 8.14 -15.13
CA LEU A 430 9.87 8.28 -16.36
C LEU A 430 10.10 6.93 -17.05
N LEU A 431 10.17 5.82 -16.32
CA LEU A 431 10.23 4.49 -16.94
C LEU A 431 9.03 4.20 -17.85
N SER A 432 7.84 4.68 -17.48
CA SER A 432 6.63 4.53 -18.30
C SER A 432 6.52 5.55 -19.43
N SER A 433 7.24 6.68 -19.33
CA SER A 433 7.23 7.78 -20.30
C SER A 433 8.42 7.79 -21.26
N LYS A 434 9.41 6.91 -21.08
CA LYS A 434 10.67 6.96 -21.85
C LYS A 434 10.43 6.72 -23.35
N PRO A 435 11.03 7.52 -24.24
CA PRO A 435 10.97 7.27 -25.67
C PRO A 435 11.82 6.05 -26.04
N LYS A 436 11.57 5.48 -27.22
CA LYS A 436 12.29 4.28 -27.69
C LYS A 436 13.80 4.48 -27.85
N SER A 437 14.25 5.72 -28.06
CA SER A 437 15.67 6.07 -28.14
C SER A 437 16.41 5.94 -26.81
N VAL A 438 15.70 5.98 -25.68
CA VAL A 438 16.29 5.86 -24.35
C VAL A 438 16.31 4.40 -23.91
N THR A 439 17.53 3.92 -23.68
CA THR A 439 17.79 2.55 -23.24
C THR A 439 17.26 2.32 -21.83
N ASP A 440 17.54 3.21 -20.87
CA ASP A 440 17.10 3.06 -19.48
C ASP A 440 16.94 4.40 -18.71
N VAL A 441 16.23 4.31 -17.59
CA VAL A 441 16.08 5.37 -16.57
C VAL A 441 16.64 4.88 -15.23
N ASN A 442 17.81 5.40 -14.88
CA ASN A 442 18.61 4.99 -13.73
C ASN A 442 18.38 5.89 -12.53
N PHE A 443 18.09 5.29 -11.38
CA PHE A 443 18.11 6.03 -10.11
C PHE A 443 19.56 6.15 -9.64
N LEU A 444 20.02 7.38 -9.42
CA LEU A 444 21.44 7.69 -9.20
C LEU A 444 22.07 6.91 -8.04
N PHE A 445 21.35 6.65 -6.96
CA PHE A 445 21.86 5.84 -5.85
C PHE A 445 22.26 4.42 -6.29
N ASP A 446 21.53 3.82 -7.24
CA ASP A 446 21.77 2.44 -7.65
C ASP A 446 23.08 2.27 -8.42
N VAL A 447 23.54 3.33 -9.09
CA VAL A 447 24.75 3.39 -9.93
C VAL A 447 25.95 4.02 -9.22
N LEU A 448 25.82 4.40 -7.94
CA LEU A 448 26.95 4.93 -7.18
C LEU A 448 28.06 3.87 -7.03
N PRO A 449 29.33 4.31 -6.91
CA PRO A 449 30.42 3.42 -6.56
C PRO A 449 30.12 2.64 -5.27
N ASN A 450 30.52 1.37 -5.24
CA ASN A 450 30.24 0.46 -4.14
C ASN A 450 30.69 1.00 -2.78
N GLU A 451 31.84 1.66 -2.72
CA GLU A 451 32.37 2.26 -1.49
C GLU A 451 31.39 3.25 -0.85
N ILE A 452 30.82 4.15 -1.66
CA ILE A 452 29.86 5.15 -1.19
C ILE A 452 28.53 4.49 -0.85
N LYS A 453 28.06 3.58 -1.71
CA LYS A 453 26.81 2.86 -1.49
C LYS A 453 26.85 2.06 -0.18
N SER A 454 27.94 1.34 0.09
CA SER A 454 28.15 0.61 1.35
C SER A 454 28.20 1.53 2.57
N ARG A 455 28.84 2.70 2.47
CA ARG A 455 28.85 3.70 3.55
C ARG A 455 27.43 4.17 3.90
N ILE A 456 26.60 4.43 2.90
CA ILE A 456 25.21 4.87 3.10
C ILE A 456 24.36 3.73 3.67
N LEU A 457 24.47 2.53 3.10
CA LEU A 457 23.73 1.33 3.56
C LEU A 457 24.16 0.85 4.95
N GLY A 458 25.34 1.26 5.43
CA GLY A 458 25.78 1.03 6.81
C GLY A 458 25.04 1.87 7.86
N LYS A 459 24.27 2.89 7.45
CA LYS A 459 23.43 3.71 8.34
C LYS A 459 22.00 3.17 8.45
N LYS A 460 21.19 3.75 9.33
CA LYS A 460 19.72 3.53 9.33
C LYS A 460 19.09 4.33 8.18
N VAL A 461 18.73 3.66 7.10
CA VAL A 461 18.27 4.27 5.85
C VAL A 461 16.76 4.32 5.76
N HIS A 462 16.19 5.48 5.46
CA HIS A 462 14.82 5.61 5.00
C HIS A 462 14.74 5.38 3.48
N LYS A 463 13.86 4.48 3.06
CA LYS A 463 13.48 4.33 1.64
C LYS A 463 12.01 4.66 1.43
N THR A 464 11.70 5.24 0.28
CA THR A 464 10.31 5.56 -0.07
C THR A 464 9.57 4.33 -0.57
N CYS A 465 8.24 4.42 -0.62
CA CYS A 465 7.40 3.33 -1.10
C CYS A 465 7.63 2.90 -2.55
N MET A 466 8.33 3.73 -3.34
CA MET A 466 8.63 3.47 -4.76
C MET A 466 10.00 2.82 -4.96
N TYR A 467 10.87 2.79 -3.94
CA TYR A 467 12.13 2.08 -4.01
C TYR A 467 11.96 0.62 -3.54
N LYS A 468 12.26 -0.33 -4.42
CA LYS A 468 12.11 -1.78 -4.14
C LYS A 468 13.38 -2.43 -3.58
N GLY A 469 14.51 -1.72 -3.53
CA GLY A 469 15.75 -2.27 -2.97
C GLY A 469 15.67 -2.56 -1.47
N ASN A 470 16.44 -3.57 -1.03
CA ASN A 470 16.56 -3.92 0.38
C ASN A 470 17.51 -2.95 1.09
N VAL A 471 17.05 -2.37 2.19
CA VAL A 471 17.84 -1.45 3.02
C VAL A 471 17.63 -1.77 4.50
N ASN A 472 18.62 -1.51 5.32
CA ASN A 472 18.47 -1.55 6.77
C ASN A 472 17.93 -0.20 7.26
N GLY A 473 16.67 -0.14 7.70
CA GLY A 473 16.11 1.08 8.27
C GLY A 473 14.59 1.17 8.21
N ASP A 474 14.07 2.29 7.74
CA ASP A 474 12.65 2.66 7.82
C ASP A 474 11.97 2.64 6.46
N GLU A 475 10.82 1.97 6.38
CA GLU A 475 10.01 1.85 5.15
C GLU A 475 8.70 2.65 5.21
N ARG A 476 8.50 3.42 6.29
CA ARG A 476 7.37 4.33 6.44
C ARG A 476 7.53 5.50 5.49
N CYS A 477 6.41 6.02 5.00
CA CYS A 477 6.41 7.09 4.01
C CYS A 477 6.76 8.44 4.64
N SER A 478 7.60 9.24 3.96
CA SER A 478 7.87 10.63 4.32
C SER A 478 6.74 11.60 4.00
N PHE A 479 5.75 11.17 3.22
CA PHE A 479 4.66 11.95 2.62
C PHE A 479 5.07 13.08 1.68
N ALA A 480 6.37 13.43 1.55
CA ALA A 480 6.84 14.56 0.73
C ALA A 480 6.27 14.57 -0.70
N PHE A 481 6.29 13.43 -1.38
CA PHE A 481 5.74 13.31 -2.74
C PHE A 481 4.22 13.48 -2.76
N LEU A 482 3.50 12.94 -1.78
CA LEU A 482 2.04 13.06 -1.68
C LEU A 482 1.59 14.48 -1.35
N GLU A 483 2.34 15.19 -0.51
CA GLU A 483 2.12 16.61 -0.27
C GLU A 483 2.28 17.41 -1.55
N MET A 484 3.25 17.09 -2.39
CA MET A 484 3.40 17.73 -3.70
C MET A 484 2.23 17.40 -4.63
N LEU A 485 1.79 16.14 -4.69
CA LEU A 485 0.66 15.72 -5.54
C LEU A 485 -0.66 16.42 -5.14
N ASN A 486 -0.93 16.50 -3.84
CA ASN A 486 -2.22 16.93 -3.30
C ASN A 486 -2.21 18.40 -2.84
N GLY A 487 -1.02 18.96 -2.59
CA GLY A 487 -0.77 20.26 -1.95
C GLY A 487 -1.46 20.39 -0.59
N GLU A 488 -1.46 19.30 0.16
CA GLU A 488 -2.00 19.20 1.50
C GLU A 488 -0.86 18.89 2.47
N PRO A 489 -0.69 19.66 3.54
CA PRO A 489 0.33 19.36 4.54
C PRO A 489 -0.06 18.09 5.31
N SER A 490 0.93 17.24 5.57
CA SER A 490 0.78 16.05 6.40
C SER A 490 1.24 16.32 7.82
N ILE A 491 0.75 15.50 8.76
CA ILE A 491 1.32 15.38 10.11
C ILE A 491 2.80 14.98 9.99
N LYS A 492 3.63 15.31 10.99
CA LYS A 492 5.04 14.87 11.04
C LYS A 492 5.13 13.36 10.82
N SER A 493 5.87 12.96 9.78
CA SER A 493 6.14 11.55 9.51
C SER A 493 6.92 10.95 10.69
N PRO A 494 6.55 9.74 11.17
CA PRO A 494 7.21 9.11 12.31
C PRO A 494 8.57 8.49 11.96
N VAL A 495 9.11 8.78 10.77
CA VAL A 495 10.36 8.22 10.26
C VAL A 495 11.51 8.56 11.20
N SER A 496 12.23 7.51 11.63
CA SER A 496 13.40 7.62 12.49
C SER A 496 14.56 7.00 11.74
N SER A 497 15.23 7.79 10.89
CA SER A 497 16.35 7.36 10.06
C SER A 497 17.46 8.41 10.06
N GLN A 498 18.68 7.99 9.74
CA GLN A 498 19.85 8.87 9.68
C GLN A 498 20.05 9.48 8.30
N VAL A 499 19.65 8.76 7.25
CA VAL A 499 19.77 9.18 5.85
C VAL A 499 18.56 8.69 5.07
N THR A 500 18.17 9.41 4.02
CA THR A 500 17.11 8.99 3.09
C THR A 500 17.63 8.79 1.67
N LEU A 501 17.10 7.78 0.97
CA LEU A 501 17.38 7.60 -0.46
C LEU A 501 16.62 8.58 -1.36
N CYS A 502 15.70 9.38 -0.82
CA CYS A 502 14.96 10.36 -1.60
C CYS A 502 15.28 11.79 -1.14
N PRO A 503 15.92 12.62 -1.98
CA PRO A 503 16.15 14.03 -1.68
C PRO A 503 14.88 14.86 -1.43
N LEU A 504 13.74 14.51 -2.04
CA LEU A 504 12.46 15.15 -1.72
C LEU A 504 12.04 14.86 -0.28
N ALA A 505 12.21 13.61 0.15
CA ALA A 505 11.95 13.21 1.52
C ALA A 505 12.91 13.88 2.52
N SER A 506 14.16 14.13 2.13
CA SER A 506 15.18 14.73 3.00
C SER A 506 14.74 16.08 3.55
N LYS A 507 14.31 16.99 2.67
CA LYS A 507 13.81 18.32 3.09
C LYS A 507 12.65 18.22 4.08
N LYS A 508 11.70 17.32 3.83
CA LYS A 508 10.51 17.13 4.69
C LYS A 508 10.87 16.53 6.05
N LEU A 509 11.77 15.55 6.06
CA LEU A 509 12.16 14.82 7.26
C LEU A 509 13.22 15.56 8.08
N GLY A 510 13.93 16.52 7.50
CA GLY A 510 15.05 17.21 8.15
C GLY A 510 16.26 16.30 8.37
N ILE A 511 16.46 15.29 7.50
CA ILE A 511 17.60 14.37 7.55
C ILE A 511 18.35 14.39 6.21
N PRO A 512 19.67 14.13 6.18
CA PRO A 512 20.45 14.09 4.94
C PRO A 512 19.90 13.09 3.92
N SER A 513 20.02 13.43 2.64
CA SER A 513 19.82 12.52 1.51
C SER A 513 21.11 11.79 1.13
N TYR A 514 21.00 10.76 0.29
CA TYR A 514 22.18 10.11 -0.28
C TYR A 514 23.08 11.06 -1.10
N VAL A 515 22.54 12.16 -1.62
CA VAL A 515 23.30 13.17 -2.39
C VAL A 515 24.19 14.00 -1.45
N ASP A 516 23.71 14.26 -0.23
CA ASP A 516 24.48 14.98 0.79
C ASP A 516 25.71 14.16 1.22
N GLU A 517 25.58 12.83 1.16
CA GLU A 517 26.62 11.86 1.49
C GLU A 517 27.67 11.65 0.38
N LEU A 518 27.61 12.35 -0.76
CA LEU A 518 28.62 12.22 -1.82
C LEU A 518 29.98 12.86 -1.47
N GLY A 519 30.05 13.59 -0.35
CA GLY A 519 31.23 14.35 0.08
C GLY A 519 31.27 15.77 -0.49
N ASP A 520 32.38 16.46 -0.23
CA ASP A 520 32.63 17.82 -0.70
C ASP A 520 33.10 17.78 -2.16
N VAL A 521 32.25 18.28 -3.05
CA VAL A 521 32.66 18.63 -4.42
C VAL A 521 33.37 19.97 -4.31
N LYS A 522 34.54 20.14 -4.96
CA LYS A 522 35.24 21.43 -4.97
C LYS A 522 34.28 22.53 -5.44
N GLU A 523 33.99 23.49 -4.56
CA GLU A 523 33.17 24.64 -4.92
C GLU A 523 34.11 25.80 -5.26
N GLU A 524 34.10 26.22 -6.52
CA GLU A 524 34.63 27.54 -6.88
C GLU A 524 33.72 28.63 -6.28
N ASP A 525 34.30 29.79 -5.99
CA ASP A 525 33.57 30.96 -5.51
C ASP A 525 32.69 31.52 -6.64
N VAL A 526 31.45 31.04 -6.73
CA VAL A 526 30.52 31.39 -7.80
C VAL A 526 30.17 32.88 -7.78
N ASP A 527 30.11 33.52 -6.61
CA ASP A 527 29.91 34.97 -6.49
C ASP A 527 31.00 35.73 -7.23
N LYS A 528 32.26 35.40 -6.94
CA LYS A 528 33.41 36.00 -7.60
C LYS A 528 33.40 35.75 -9.11
N LEU A 529 33.02 34.55 -9.55
CA LEU A 529 32.97 34.21 -10.97
C LEU A 529 31.85 34.94 -11.72
N VAL A 530 30.72 35.17 -11.06
CA VAL A 530 29.64 36.01 -11.61
C VAL A 530 30.11 37.46 -11.73
N GLU A 531 30.79 37.99 -10.71
CA GLU A 531 31.43 39.32 -10.79
C GLU A 531 32.47 39.41 -11.92
N GLU A 532 33.26 38.34 -12.14
CA GLU A 532 34.24 38.28 -13.23
C GLU A 532 33.58 38.35 -14.61
N ILE A 533 32.44 37.67 -14.83
CA ILE A 533 31.67 37.79 -16.09
C ILE A 533 31.16 39.21 -16.27
N SER A 534 30.51 39.78 -15.25
CA SER A 534 29.96 41.14 -15.32
C SER A 534 31.09 42.15 -15.58
N GLY A 535 32.22 42.01 -14.90
CA GLY A 535 33.41 42.84 -15.11
C GLY A 535 34.05 42.64 -16.49
N LEU A 536 34.00 41.43 -17.06
CA LEU A 536 34.45 41.15 -18.44
C LEU A 536 33.60 41.91 -19.46
N LEU A 537 32.27 41.91 -19.28
CA LEU A 537 31.35 42.62 -20.16
C LEU A 537 31.48 44.14 -20.00
N ASP A 538 31.56 44.64 -18.76
CA ASP A 538 31.71 46.07 -18.47
C ASP A 538 33.02 46.64 -19.02
N LYS A 539 34.14 45.92 -18.90
CA LYS A 539 35.43 46.34 -19.49
C LYS A 539 35.38 46.48 -21.00
N ASN A 540 34.52 45.72 -21.67
CA ASN A 540 34.37 45.74 -23.12
C ASN A 540 33.13 46.52 -23.58
N LYS A 541 32.44 47.24 -22.68
CA LYS A 541 31.18 47.92 -22.97
C LYS A 541 31.27 48.90 -24.13
N ALA A 542 32.33 49.71 -24.21
CA ALA A 542 32.51 50.66 -25.30
C ALA A 542 32.67 49.96 -26.67
N ILE A 543 33.29 48.77 -26.70
CA ILE A 543 33.42 47.95 -27.92
C ILE A 543 32.07 47.33 -28.27
N LEU A 544 31.34 46.81 -27.27
CA LEU A 544 30.00 46.25 -27.48
C LEU A 544 29.02 47.30 -28.00
N GLU A 545 29.09 48.53 -27.50
CA GLU A 545 28.31 49.68 -28.00
C GLU A 545 28.70 50.05 -29.44
N ASP A 546 29.98 50.12 -29.77
CA ASP A 546 30.44 50.40 -31.14
C ASP A 546 29.99 49.32 -32.14
N LEU A 547 30.01 48.05 -31.72
CA LEU A 547 29.58 46.92 -32.54
C LEU A 547 28.07 46.97 -32.90
N THR A 548 27.24 47.71 -32.15
CA THR A 548 25.83 47.90 -32.51
C THR A 548 25.65 48.71 -33.80
N TRP A 549 26.67 49.49 -34.20
CA TRP A 549 26.62 50.25 -35.45
C TRP A 549 26.57 49.36 -36.70
N TYR A 550 26.98 48.09 -36.56
CA TYR A 550 26.98 47.09 -37.63
C TYR A 550 25.71 46.24 -37.68
N GLU A 551 24.73 46.47 -36.78
CA GLU A 551 23.42 45.82 -36.83
C GLU A 551 22.72 46.17 -38.16
N GLY A 552 22.30 45.15 -38.91
CA GLY A 552 21.75 45.25 -40.26
C GLY A 552 22.79 45.23 -41.40
N LEU A 553 24.09 45.29 -41.10
CA LEU A 553 25.19 45.13 -42.07
C LEU A 553 25.88 43.77 -41.90
N ASP A 554 26.23 43.40 -40.67
CA ASP A 554 26.69 42.07 -40.28
C ASP A 554 26.29 41.78 -38.82
N ASP A 555 25.13 41.18 -38.64
CA ASP A 555 24.53 40.88 -37.34
C ASP A 555 25.38 39.90 -36.51
N ASN A 556 26.31 39.16 -37.13
CA ASN A 556 27.12 38.15 -36.42
C ASN A 556 28.34 38.75 -35.72
N MET A 557 28.77 39.97 -36.07
CA MET A 557 30.03 40.53 -35.59
C MET A 557 30.03 40.75 -34.06
N ARG A 558 28.92 41.24 -33.52
CA ARG A 558 28.70 41.38 -32.07
C ARG A 558 28.64 40.01 -31.40
N VAL A 559 27.88 39.07 -31.98
CA VAL A 559 27.71 37.70 -31.46
C VAL A 559 29.06 36.99 -31.36
N ASP A 560 29.88 37.02 -32.40
CA ASP A 560 31.19 36.35 -32.44
C ASP A 560 32.17 36.93 -31.42
N PHE A 561 32.15 38.25 -31.20
CA PHE A 561 32.98 38.90 -30.20
C PHE A 561 32.59 38.46 -28.77
N VAL A 562 31.30 38.50 -28.44
CA VAL A 562 30.77 38.03 -27.14
C VAL A 562 31.08 36.54 -26.95
N LYS A 563 30.90 35.73 -28.00
CA LYS A 563 31.21 34.31 -28.01
C LYS A 563 32.68 34.05 -27.70
N GLY A 564 33.60 34.83 -28.27
CA GLY A 564 35.03 34.76 -27.97
C GLY A 564 35.36 35.04 -26.51
N LEU A 565 34.77 36.10 -25.93
CA LEU A 565 34.95 36.45 -24.52
C LEU A 565 34.44 35.35 -23.59
N LEU A 566 33.21 34.90 -23.79
CA LEU A 566 32.58 33.89 -22.94
C LEU A 566 33.24 32.52 -23.09
N ARG A 567 33.66 32.14 -24.29
CA ARG A 567 34.41 30.90 -24.52
C ARG A 567 35.69 30.86 -23.70
N ASN A 568 36.46 31.95 -23.69
CA ASN A 568 37.70 32.02 -22.91
C ASN A 568 37.44 31.91 -21.41
N PHE A 569 36.31 32.45 -20.94
CA PHE A 569 35.91 32.35 -19.54
C PHE A 569 35.46 30.92 -19.14
N VAL A 570 34.68 30.26 -19.99
CA VAL A 570 34.15 28.90 -19.74
C VAL A 570 35.25 27.84 -19.90
N THR A 571 36.23 28.08 -20.78
CA THR A 571 37.31 27.13 -21.05
C THR A 571 38.12 26.85 -19.78
N GLY A 572 38.22 25.57 -19.40
CA GLY A 572 38.98 25.13 -18.22
C GLY A 572 38.17 25.05 -16.93
N LYS A 573 36.90 25.48 -16.94
CA LYS A 573 35.98 25.28 -15.81
C LYS A 573 35.36 23.89 -15.86
N ASP A 574 35.12 23.29 -14.69
CA ASP A 574 34.37 22.05 -14.63
C ASP A 574 32.88 22.30 -14.98
N PRO A 575 32.18 21.28 -15.51
CA PRO A 575 30.82 21.46 -16.00
C PRO A 575 29.81 21.85 -14.91
N ALA A 576 30.01 21.43 -13.65
CA ALA A 576 29.11 21.79 -12.56
C ALA A 576 29.24 23.27 -12.21
N THR A 577 30.48 23.79 -12.13
CA THR A 577 30.73 25.21 -11.93
C THR A 577 30.14 26.06 -13.05
N ALA A 578 30.31 25.66 -14.31
CA ALA A 578 29.73 26.37 -15.45
C ALA A 578 28.19 26.46 -15.37
N ILE A 579 27.52 25.38 -14.98
CA ILE A 579 26.06 25.38 -14.76
C ILE A 579 25.68 26.29 -13.59
N LYS A 580 26.39 26.21 -12.44
CA LYS A 580 26.09 27.05 -11.26
C LYS A 580 26.12 28.54 -11.61
N ILE A 581 27.13 28.96 -12.36
CA ILE A 581 27.27 30.35 -12.82
C ILE A 581 26.04 30.78 -13.63
N TYR A 582 25.64 29.97 -14.62
CA TYR A 582 24.47 30.27 -15.44
C TYR A 582 23.18 30.34 -14.60
N VAL A 583 22.95 29.36 -13.73
CA VAL A 583 21.76 29.32 -12.86
C VAL A 583 21.68 30.59 -11.99
N LYS A 584 22.81 30.98 -11.38
CA LYS A 584 22.88 32.17 -10.54
C LYS A 584 22.62 33.46 -11.32
N LEU A 585 23.24 33.61 -12.50
CA LEU A 585 23.01 34.76 -13.39
C LEU A 585 21.53 34.92 -13.77
N VAL A 586 20.84 33.82 -14.04
CA VAL A 586 19.42 33.84 -14.38
C VAL A 586 18.53 34.15 -13.17
N GLN A 587 18.82 33.56 -12.00
CA GLN A 587 18.02 33.75 -10.79
C GLN A 587 18.15 35.15 -10.18
N GLU A 588 19.36 35.71 -10.18
CA GLU A 588 19.64 37.04 -9.62
C GLU A 588 19.36 38.17 -10.62
N ASN A 589 19.04 37.81 -11.88
CA ASN A 589 18.91 38.73 -12.99
C ASN A 589 20.13 39.68 -13.12
N ALA A 590 21.31 39.17 -12.80
CA ALA A 590 22.58 39.91 -12.80
C ALA A 590 23.03 40.32 -14.21
N LEU A 591 22.45 39.70 -15.24
CA LEU A 591 22.67 39.99 -16.65
C LEU A 591 21.31 40.23 -17.32
N ASN A 592 21.09 41.44 -17.81
CA ASN A 592 19.81 41.85 -18.43
C ASN A 592 19.76 41.66 -19.95
N ASP A 593 20.71 40.93 -20.53
CA ASP A 593 20.80 40.68 -21.97
C ASP A 593 20.57 39.20 -22.28
N ASP A 594 19.42 38.89 -22.89
CA ASP A 594 19.02 37.51 -23.22
C ASP A 594 19.85 36.91 -24.36
N GLU A 595 20.44 37.73 -25.24
CA GLU A 595 21.37 37.27 -26.28
C GLU A 595 22.67 36.77 -25.66
N ILE A 596 23.22 37.52 -24.69
CA ILE A 596 24.44 37.11 -23.96
C ILE A 596 24.18 35.84 -23.14
N LYS A 597 23.00 35.71 -22.49
CA LYS A 597 22.61 34.47 -21.80
C LYS A 597 22.56 33.28 -22.76
N SER A 598 22.00 33.48 -23.96
CA SER A 598 21.92 32.45 -25.00
C SER A 598 23.32 32.00 -25.45
N ILE A 599 24.22 32.95 -25.73
CA ILE A 599 25.60 32.65 -26.13
C ILE A 599 26.35 31.91 -25.00
N LEU A 600 26.18 32.33 -23.75
CA LEU A 600 26.77 31.65 -22.60
C LEU A 600 26.29 30.19 -22.51
N MET A 601 24.99 29.96 -22.66
CA MET A 601 24.40 28.62 -22.67
C MET A 601 24.97 27.75 -23.80
N GLU A 602 25.16 28.30 -25.00
CA GLU A 602 25.80 27.59 -26.12
C GLU A 602 27.25 27.19 -25.81
N GLU A 603 28.04 28.09 -25.23
CA GLU A 603 29.42 27.78 -24.86
C GLU A 603 29.49 26.75 -23.73
N ILE A 604 28.59 26.82 -22.74
CA ILE A 604 28.46 25.80 -21.69
C ILE A 604 28.10 24.45 -22.33
N LYS A 605 27.17 24.39 -23.27
CA LYS A 605 26.75 23.14 -23.93
C LYS A 605 27.90 22.41 -24.62
N LYS A 606 28.88 23.13 -25.16
CA LYS A 606 30.09 22.53 -25.75
C LYS A 606 30.94 21.77 -24.74
N THR A 607 30.87 22.11 -23.45
CA THR A 607 31.61 21.38 -22.39
C THR A 607 31.05 19.98 -22.13
N PHE A 608 29.80 19.71 -22.53
CA PHE A 608 29.10 18.42 -22.39
C PHE A 608 29.10 17.58 -23.67
N SER A 609 29.47 18.20 -24.79
CA SER A 609 29.61 17.53 -26.08
C SER A 609 30.95 16.78 -26.07
N ASP A 610 30.94 15.52 -26.53
CA ASP A 610 32.18 14.76 -26.77
C ASP A 610 32.86 15.21 -28.07
#